data_AF-A0A914FKK2-F1
#
_entry.id   AF-A0A914FKK2-F1
#
_cell.length_a   1.000
_cell.length_b   1.000
_cell.length_c   1.000
_cell.angle_alpha   90.00
_cell.angle_beta   90.00
_cell.angle_gamma   90.00
#
_symmetry.space_group_name_H-M   'P 1'
#
loop_
_entity.id
_entity.type
_entity.pdbx_description
1 polymer ?
#
loop_
_entity_poly.entity_id
_entity_poly.type
_entity_poly.pdbx_seq_one_letter_code
_entity_poly.pdbx_strand_id
1 'polypeptide(L)'
;MALQSNIHIINLSIGGPDFTDKLFMEKVHEVTSNGIILISAIGNDGPQWGTLNNPADQGDVIGVGGINLEEKIAKFSSRGMTTWELPEGYGRIKPDIVTYGSQIFGPSLHGGCRSLSGTSVAAPVITGAVAILLSSIPEEKRRNPAMIKQILLEGAKKLETNASMFEQGTGRLDLPASFYYLQKYSPKITFFPSYIDYLECPYMWPYCSQPLYADGLPTIFNITILNGYGIGGEIIDEPIFEPFENDFGSFLEVHFEYSRKIWPWSGFLAIFVKIKPEASTFNGMASAQIRIKVKTNNKIHETIFKFRVRIIPTPSKSKRILWDQFRQMRYPPGYFPRDNLEQKNSPLDWNADHPHTNFKDLYEHLRANGYFVEINGHPFTCANLSSYSTLFIVDPEEEYFPVEIKAIQKAVESDGLNLVVFADWFNSTLIKKIQFLDDNSGKLWFPETGGTNIPALNSLLNIFGFAFGDIILNGKFEFGDNIINFLSGSTLIKAPKNAKLGFVKLNDIVSFAF
;
A
#
# COMPACT_ATOMS: atom_id res chain seq x y z
N MET A 1 7.83 -23.35 -21.57
CA MET A 1 8.97 -24.13 -21.02
C MET A 1 8.71 -24.59 -19.60
N ALA A 2 8.54 -23.71 -18.60
CA ALA A 2 8.42 -24.16 -17.21
C ALA A 2 7.25 -25.13 -16.95
N LEU A 3 6.06 -24.85 -17.48
CA LEU A 3 4.89 -25.74 -17.42
C LEU A 3 5.07 -27.07 -18.17
N GLN A 4 6.04 -27.16 -19.08
CA GLN A 4 6.34 -28.36 -19.87
C GLN A 4 7.54 -29.14 -19.31
N SER A 5 8.22 -28.58 -18.31
CA SER A 5 9.35 -29.18 -17.61
C SER A 5 8.89 -29.58 -16.21
N ASN A 6 9.52 -30.60 -15.60
CA ASN A 6 9.20 -31.03 -14.22
C ASN A 6 9.77 -30.05 -13.16
N ILE A 7 9.38 -28.78 -13.25
CA ILE A 7 9.83 -27.68 -12.39
C ILE A 7 8.82 -27.47 -11.27
N HIS A 8 9.29 -27.49 -10.02
CA HIS A 8 8.46 -27.33 -8.83
C HIS A 8 8.45 -25.90 -8.26
N ILE A 9 9.52 -25.13 -8.53
CA ILE A 9 9.72 -23.79 -8.00
C ILE A 9 10.26 -22.89 -9.11
N ILE A 10 9.69 -21.71 -9.26
CA ILE A 10 10.22 -20.65 -10.12
C ILE A 10 10.63 -19.47 -9.24
N ASN A 11 11.88 -19.05 -9.40
CA ASN A 11 12.41 -17.84 -8.79
C ASN A 11 12.40 -16.69 -9.82
N LEU A 12 11.72 -15.59 -9.50
CA LEU A 12 11.72 -14.36 -10.27
C LEU A 12 12.43 -13.24 -9.50
N SER A 13 13.72 -13.08 -9.77
CA SER A 13 14.53 -11.96 -9.27
C SER A 13 14.35 -10.67 -10.08
N ILE A 14 13.15 -10.49 -10.64
CA ILE A 14 12.71 -9.39 -11.51
C ILE A 14 11.25 -9.05 -11.17
N GLY A 15 10.85 -7.81 -11.42
CA GLY A 15 9.48 -7.35 -11.32
C GLY A 15 9.34 -5.92 -11.86
N GLY A 16 8.11 -5.43 -11.94
CA GLY A 16 7.80 -4.06 -12.33
C GLY A 16 6.53 -3.53 -11.66
N PRO A 17 6.19 -2.24 -11.86
CA PRO A 17 5.09 -1.59 -11.16
C PRO A 17 3.70 -1.97 -11.68
N ASP A 18 3.60 -2.58 -12.87
CA ASP A 18 2.32 -2.92 -13.49
C ASP A 18 1.69 -4.17 -12.87
N PHE A 19 0.78 -3.96 -11.93
CA PHE A 19 -0.04 -5.01 -11.34
C PHE A 19 -1.39 -5.19 -12.04
N THR A 20 -1.66 -4.47 -13.14
CA THR A 20 -2.90 -4.61 -13.93
C THR A 20 -2.70 -5.33 -15.25
N ASP A 21 -1.48 -5.73 -15.61
CA ASP A 21 -1.22 -6.63 -16.73
C ASP A 21 -1.96 -7.95 -16.51
N LYS A 22 -3.18 -8.03 -17.03
CA LYS A 22 -4.07 -9.17 -16.88
C LYS A 22 -3.47 -10.42 -17.48
N LEU A 23 -2.75 -10.31 -18.60
CA LEU A 23 -2.16 -11.47 -19.25
C LEU A 23 -1.02 -12.04 -18.41
N PHE A 24 -0.19 -11.17 -17.83
CA PHE A 24 0.86 -11.60 -16.91
C PHE A 24 0.29 -12.19 -15.62
N MET A 25 -0.72 -11.56 -15.02
CA MET A 25 -1.42 -12.10 -13.85
C MET A 25 -2.08 -13.46 -14.12
N GLU A 26 -2.77 -13.61 -15.25
CA GLU A 26 -3.35 -14.88 -15.68
C GLU A 26 -2.28 -15.95 -15.87
N LYS A 27 -1.10 -15.58 -16.41
CA LYS A 27 0.03 -16.51 -16.52
C LYS A 27 0.57 -16.91 -15.16
N VAL A 28 0.66 -15.98 -14.21
CA VAL A 28 1.01 -16.29 -12.82
C VAL A 28 -0.01 -17.27 -12.24
N HIS A 29 -1.31 -17.01 -12.38
CA HIS A 29 -2.38 -17.91 -11.92
C HIS A 29 -2.33 -19.29 -12.60
N GLU A 30 -2.01 -19.37 -13.88
CA GLU A 30 -1.84 -20.63 -14.60
C GLU A 30 -0.64 -21.44 -14.07
N VAL A 31 0.52 -20.80 -13.93
CA VAL A 31 1.73 -21.42 -13.39
C VAL A 31 1.47 -21.96 -11.98
N THR A 32 0.91 -21.10 -11.15
CA THR A 32 0.64 -21.39 -9.76
C THR A 32 -0.42 -22.50 -9.65
N SER A 33 -1.58 -22.40 -10.31
CA SER A 33 -2.62 -23.46 -10.28
C SER A 33 -2.14 -24.85 -10.71
N ASN A 34 -1.05 -24.97 -11.49
CA ASN A 34 -0.38 -26.24 -11.81
C ASN A 34 0.56 -26.77 -10.71
N GLY A 35 0.52 -26.20 -9.50
CA GLY A 35 1.31 -26.63 -8.35
C GLY A 35 2.72 -26.04 -8.28
N ILE A 36 3.10 -25.16 -9.22
CA ILE A 36 4.42 -24.53 -9.23
C ILE A 36 4.45 -23.40 -8.21
N ILE A 37 5.43 -23.43 -7.31
CA ILE A 37 5.63 -22.38 -6.30
C ILE A 37 6.36 -21.21 -6.96
N LEU A 38 5.72 -20.03 -6.96
CA LEU A 38 6.34 -18.80 -7.46
C LEU A 38 6.90 -17.98 -6.31
N ILE A 39 8.19 -17.68 -6.38
CA ILE A 39 8.92 -16.84 -5.41
C ILE A 39 9.47 -15.65 -6.17
N SER A 40 9.23 -14.44 -5.70
CA SER A 40 9.65 -13.23 -6.40
C SER A 40 10.20 -12.17 -5.44
N ALA A 41 11.18 -11.43 -5.94
CA ALA A 41 11.77 -10.29 -5.24
C ALA A 41 10.79 -9.11 -5.22
N ILE A 42 10.59 -8.47 -4.06
CA ILE A 42 9.60 -7.38 -3.93
C ILE A 42 9.99 -6.04 -4.59
N GLY A 43 11.24 -5.90 -5.06
CA GLY A 43 11.77 -4.65 -5.60
C GLY A 43 12.89 -4.04 -4.75
N ASN A 44 13.55 -3.02 -5.30
CA ASN A 44 14.70 -2.35 -4.69
C ASN A 44 14.48 -0.83 -4.56
N ASP A 45 13.22 -0.40 -4.52
CA ASP A 45 12.80 1.01 -4.57
C ASP A 45 12.53 1.58 -3.15
N GLY A 46 12.97 0.86 -2.12
CA GLY A 46 13.05 1.38 -0.76
C GLY A 46 14.03 2.57 -0.66
N PRO A 47 13.91 3.42 0.36
CA PRO A 47 13.09 3.27 1.55
C PRO A 47 11.63 3.75 1.41
N GLN A 48 11.17 4.14 0.22
CA GLN A 48 9.80 4.59 0.03
C GLN A 48 8.81 3.43 0.23
N TRP A 49 7.61 3.75 0.71
CA TRP A 49 6.52 2.81 0.98
C TRP A 49 5.57 2.77 -0.21
N GLY A 50 4.87 1.65 -0.41
CA GLY A 50 4.02 1.44 -1.58
C GLY A 50 4.80 1.09 -2.86
N THR A 51 6.05 0.65 -2.73
CA THR A 51 7.03 0.47 -3.83
C THR A 51 7.20 -0.99 -4.27
N LEU A 52 6.17 -1.80 -4.05
CA LEU A 52 6.20 -3.22 -4.37
C LEU A 52 6.10 -3.45 -5.87
N ASN A 53 6.84 -4.43 -6.35
CA ASN A 53 6.80 -4.86 -7.75
C ASN A 53 5.94 -6.12 -7.95
N ASN A 54 5.23 -6.16 -9.07
CA ASN A 54 4.58 -7.33 -9.61
C ASN A 54 5.62 -8.29 -10.22
N PRO A 55 5.51 -9.62 -10.03
CA PRO A 55 4.39 -10.36 -9.40
C PRO A 55 4.52 -10.57 -7.89
N ALA A 56 5.56 -10.03 -7.23
CA ALA A 56 5.80 -10.30 -5.81
C ALA A 56 4.71 -9.72 -4.89
N ASP A 57 3.94 -8.75 -5.37
CA ASP A 57 2.78 -8.16 -4.71
C ASP A 57 1.50 -9.04 -4.75
N GLN A 58 1.47 -10.08 -5.60
CA GLN A 58 0.30 -10.96 -5.76
C GLN A 58 0.13 -11.93 -4.58
N GLY A 59 -1.13 -12.28 -4.28
CA GLY A 59 -1.49 -13.16 -3.16
C GLY A 59 -0.93 -14.59 -3.29
N ASP A 60 -0.91 -15.13 -4.52
CA ASP A 60 -0.44 -16.49 -4.80
C ASP A 60 1.09 -16.62 -4.95
N VAL A 61 1.81 -15.49 -4.89
CA VAL A 61 3.28 -15.42 -4.99
C VAL A 61 3.89 -15.20 -3.62
N ILE A 62 5.03 -15.82 -3.36
CA ILE A 62 5.84 -15.57 -2.16
C ILE A 62 6.76 -14.39 -2.47
N GLY A 63 6.37 -13.20 -1.98
CA GLY A 63 7.11 -11.96 -2.12
C GLY A 63 8.18 -11.84 -1.03
N VAL A 64 9.44 -11.72 -1.45
CA VAL A 64 10.60 -11.75 -0.56
C VAL A 64 11.30 -10.40 -0.47
N GLY A 65 11.38 -9.86 0.76
CA GLY A 65 12.17 -8.67 1.07
C GLY A 65 13.59 -8.98 1.57
N GLY A 66 14.42 -7.94 1.65
CA GLY A 66 15.85 -8.06 1.97
C GLY A 66 16.22 -7.43 3.32
N ILE A 67 17.01 -8.14 4.11
CA ILE A 67 17.67 -7.63 5.32
C ILE A 67 19.19 -7.61 5.15
N ASN A 68 19.87 -6.86 6.01
CA ASN A 68 21.32 -6.92 6.16
C ASN A 68 21.76 -7.98 7.20
N LEU A 69 23.07 -8.10 7.39
CA LEU A 69 23.66 -9.09 8.30
C LEU A 69 23.34 -8.81 9.77
N GLU A 70 22.95 -7.57 10.12
CA GLU A 70 22.48 -7.18 11.45
C GLU A 70 20.97 -7.39 11.65
N GLU A 71 20.31 -8.14 10.74
CA GLU A 71 18.87 -8.40 10.75
C GLU A 71 17.98 -7.14 10.70
N LYS A 72 18.50 -6.04 10.13
CA LYS A 72 17.72 -4.82 9.82
C LYS A 72 17.22 -4.86 8.38
N ILE A 73 16.03 -4.30 8.15
CA ILE A 73 15.51 -4.08 6.80
C ILE A 73 16.55 -3.32 5.98
N ALA A 74 16.96 -3.89 4.85
CA ALA A 74 17.93 -3.26 3.97
C ALA A 74 17.30 -1.99 3.36
N LYS A 75 18.05 -0.90 3.29
CA LYS A 75 17.51 0.41 2.85
C LYS A 75 16.86 0.36 1.46
N PHE A 76 17.41 -0.44 0.55
CA PHE A 76 16.88 -0.63 -0.80
C PHE A 76 15.61 -1.49 -0.81
N SER A 77 15.34 -2.32 0.19
CA SER A 77 14.21 -3.25 0.14
C SER A 77 12.91 -2.46 0.00
N SER A 78 12.15 -2.72 -1.06
CA SER A 78 10.81 -2.14 -1.21
C SER A 78 9.95 -2.46 0.00
N ARG A 79 8.92 -1.64 0.21
CA ARG A 79 8.01 -1.75 1.35
C ARG A 79 6.58 -1.70 0.87
N GLY A 80 5.74 -2.50 1.50
CA GLY A 80 4.30 -2.41 1.30
C GLY A 80 3.73 -1.11 1.84
N MET A 81 2.41 -0.99 1.89
CA MET A 81 1.40 -1.96 1.46
C MET A 81 1.32 -2.18 -0.06
N THR A 82 0.59 -3.21 -0.52
CA THR A 82 0.17 -3.27 -1.93
C THR A 82 -0.66 -2.05 -2.25
N THR A 83 -0.61 -1.58 -3.48
CA THR A 83 -1.34 -0.36 -3.82
C THR A 83 -2.63 -0.67 -4.59
N TRP A 84 -2.92 -1.95 -4.88
CA TRP A 84 -4.00 -2.43 -5.74
C TRP A 84 -5.37 -1.89 -5.37
N GLU A 85 -5.57 -1.65 -4.08
CA GLU A 85 -6.84 -1.24 -3.50
C GLU A 85 -7.00 0.29 -3.43
N LEU A 86 -5.98 1.07 -3.79
CA LEU A 86 -6.07 2.52 -3.86
C LEU A 86 -6.76 2.96 -5.17
N PRO A 87 -7.57 4.05 -5.15
CA PRO A 87 -7.80 4.97 -4.02
C PRO A 87 -8.97 4.61 -3.09
N GLU A 88 -9.79 3.62 -3.44
CA GLU A 88 -11.06 3.33 -2.76
C GLU A 88 -10.92 2.55 -1.44
N GLY A 89 -9.79 1.86 -1.26
CA GLY A 89 -9.51 0.98 -0.13
C GLY A 89 -8.13 1.19 0.50
N TYR A 90 -7.58 0.12 1.09
CA TYR A 90 -6.28 0.14 1.76
C TYR A 90 -5.44 -1.06 1.36
N GLY A 91 -4.13 -0.94 1.22
CA GLY A 91 -3.30 -2.02 0.72
C GLY A 91 -3.22 -3.29 1.59
N ARG A 92 -2.96 -4.43 0.95
CA ARG A 92 -2.60 -5.71 1.61
C ARG A 92 -1.15 -5.73 2.08
N ILE A 93 -0.87 -6.60 3.04
CA ILE A 93 0.49 -6.79 3.57
C ILE A 93 1.38 -7.52 2.56
N LYS A 94 2.52 -6.89 2.28
CA LYS A 94 3.69 -7.44 1.58
C LYS A 94 4.95 -6.69 2.09
N PRO A 95 6.16 -7.29 2.10
CA PRO A 95 6.47 -8.66 1.70
C PRO A 95 5.76 -9.72 2.55
N ASP A 96 5.80 -10.97 2.09
CA ASP A 96 5.34 -12.10 2.89
C ASP A 96 6.37 -12.45 3.98
N ILE A 97 7.65 -12.44 3.60
CA ILE A 97 8.79 -12.84 4.43
C ILE A 97 10.05 -12.08 4.01
N VAL A 98 11.03 -11.96 4.89
CA VAL A 98 12.35 -11.40 4.57
C VAL A 98 13.48 -12.40 4.80
N THR A 99 14.59 -12.20 4.10
CA THR A 99 15.85 -12.92 4.36
C THR A 99 17.05 -12.09 3.94
N TYR A 100 18.24 -12.57 4.25
CA TYR A 100 19.50 -11.89 3.97
C TYR A 100 19.62 -11.55 2.48
N GLY A 101 19.67 -10.25 2.17
CA GLY A 101 19.73 -9.73 0.82
C GLY A 101 20.77 -8.63 0.62
N SER A 102 21.46 -8.19 1.69
CA SER A 102 22.56 -7.23 1.60
C SER A 102 23.89 -7.90 1.91
N GLN A 103 24.88 -7.58 1.09
CA GLN A 103 26.27 -8.05 1.20
C GLN A 103 26.43 -9.58 1.21
N ILE A 104 25.62 -10.27 0.41
CA ILE A 104 25.64 -11.74 0.32
C ILE A 104 26.67 -12.17 -0.72
N PHE A 105 27.51 -13.13 -0.36
CA PHE A 105 28.50 -13.68 -1.28
C PHE A 105 27.86 -14.69 -2.23
N GLY A 106 28.01 -14.46 -3.54
CA GLY A 106 27.57 -15.37 -4.60
C GLY A 106 28.65 -15.57 -5.67
N PRO A 107 28.47 -16.55 -6.56
CA PRO A 107 29.44 -16.83 -7.61
C PRO A 107 29.61 -15.63 -8.57
N SER A 108 30.84 -15.41 -9.01
CA SER A 108 31.19 -14.41 -10.03
C SER A 108 31.40 -15.08 -11.39
N LEU A 109 31.04 -14.36 -12.47
CA LEU A 109 31.22 -14.85 -13.86
C LEU A 109 32.68 -15.18 -14.20
N HIS A 110 33.63 -14.51 -13.55
CA HIS A 110 35.07 -14.67 -13.79
C HIS A 110 35.75 -15.60 -12.76
N GLY A 111 34.98 -16.43 -12.05
CA GLY A 111 35.46 -17.26 -10.95
C GLY A 111 35.50 -16.51 -9.60
N GLY A 112 35.55 -17.28 -8.52
CA GLY A 112 35.50 -16.76 -7.14
C GLY A 112 34.11 -16.29 -6.71
N CYS A 113 34.05 -15.64 -5.55
CA CYS A 113 32.82 -15.07 -4.99
C CYS A 113 32.84 -13.54 -5.04
N ARG A 114 31.68 -12.92 -5.22
CA ARG A 114 31.47 -11.47 -5.10
C ARG A 114 30.32 -11.16 -4.17
N SER A 115 30.40 -10.01 -3.51
CA SER A 115 29.32 -9.50 -2.67
C SER A 115 28.21 -8.88 -3.53
N LEU A 116 26.97 -9.24 -3.25
CA LEU A 116 25.76 -8.79 -3.95
C LEU A 116 24.77 -8.21 -2.96
N SER A 117 24.01 -7.20 -3.38
CA SER A 117 22.91 -6.63 -2.61
C SER A 117 21.68 -6.44 -3.49
N GLY A 118 20.52 -6.84 -2.99
CA GLY A 118 19.23 -6.68 -3.64
C GLY A 118 18.22 -7.72 -3.16
N THR A 119 16.92 -7.42 -3.28
CA THR A 119 15.86 -8.42 -3.07
C THR A 119 15.93 -9.55 -4.10
N SER A 120 16.51 -9.27 -5.28
CA SER A 120 16.94 -10.25 -6.29
C SER A 120 17.91 -11.32 -5.75
N VAL A 121 18.59 -11.05 -4.62
CA VAL A 121 19.45 -12.00 -3.90
C VAL A 121 18.70 -12.71 -2.79
N ALA A 122 17.77 -12.03 -2.12
CA ALA A 122 16.94 -12.62 -1.06
C ALA A 122 15.97 -13.68 -1.60
N ALA A 123 15.32 -13.44 -2.75
CA ALA A 123 14.38 -14.38 -3.38
C ALA A 123 14.98 -15.78 -3.64
N PRO A 124 16.18 -15.93 -4.25
CA PRO A 124 16.77 -17.25 -4.46
C PRO A 124 17.19 -17.94 -3.15
N VAL A 125 17.47 -17.20 -2.07
CA VAL A 125 17.72 -17.79 -0.74
C VAL A 125 16.46 -18.49 -0.22
N ILE A 126 15.29 -17.84 -0.32
CA ILE A 126 14.00 -18.48 0.01
C ILE A 126 13.72 -19.65 -0.93
N THR A 127 14.04 -19.53 -2.23
CA THR A 127 13.90 -20.65 -3.18
C THR A 127 14.71 -21.87 -2.77
N GLY A 128 15.97 -21.69 -2.37
CA GLY A 128 16.80 -22.78 -1.85
C GLY A 128 16.22 -23.40 -0.58
N ALA A 129 15.73 -22.57 0.36
CA ALA A 129 15.08 -23.04 1.57
C ALA A 129 13.82 -23.88 1.27
N VAL A 130 12.97 -23.42 0.34
CA VAL A 130 11.79 -24.17 -0.11
C VAL A 130 12.19 -25.47 -0.80
N ALA A 131 13.25 -25.48 -1.61
CA ALA A 131 13.74 -26.70 -2.24
C ALA A 131 14.18 -27.75 -1.20
N ILE A 132 14.85 -27.33 -0.13
CA ILE A 132 15.24 -28.20 0.99
C ILE A 132 14.00 -28.73 1.73
N LEU A 133 13.01 -27.87 1.99
CA LEU A 133 11.77 -28.27 2.63
C LEU A 133 11.01 -29.31 1.78
N LEU A 134 10.87 -29.07 0.48
CA LEU A 134 10.19 -30.00 -0.43
C LEU A 134 10.92 -31.32 -0.61
N SER A 135 12.27 -31.32 -0.61
CA SER A 135 13.06 -32.55 -0.73
C SER A 135 12.99 -33.42 0.53
N SER A 136 12.66 -32.81 1.68
CA SER A 136 12.51 -33.51 2.96
C SER A 136 11.17 -34.27 3.10
N ILE A 137 10.22 -34.04 2.19
CA ILE A 137 8.92 -34.72 2.18
C ILE A 137 8.68 -35.49 0.88
N PRO A 138 7.96 -36.63 0.95
CA PRO A 138 7.49 -37.33 -0.23
C PRO A 138 6.62 -36.44 -1.13
N GLU A 139 6.63 -36.72 -2.43
CA GLU A 139 5.93 -35.93 -3.44
C GLU A 139 4.41 -35.90 -3.19
N GLU A 140 3.82 -37.00 -2.72
CA GLU A 140 2.41 -37.10 -2.38
C GLU A 140 1.97 -36.18 -1.21
N LYS A 141 2.92 -35.70 -0.42
CA LYS A 141 2.67 -34.72 0.65
C LYS A 141 2.76 -33.27 0.15
N ARG A 142 3.25 -33.03 -1.06
CA ARG A 142 3.34 -31.70 -1.69
C ARG A 142 1.96 -31.36 -2.27
N ARG A 143 1.13 -30.67 -1.48
CA ARG A 143 -0.30 -30.45 -1.81
C ARG A 143 -0.52 -29.30 -2.80
N ASN A 144 -0.17 -28.10 -2.37
CA ASN A 144 -0.32 -26.88 -3.17
C ASN A 144 0.72 -25.83 -2.71
N PRO A 145 0.96 -24.77 -3.49
CA PRO A 145 1.90 -23.73 -3.08
C PRO A 145 1.45 -22.92 -1.86
N ALA A 146 0.14 -22.83 -1.57
CA ALA A 146 -0.37 -22.18 -0.36
C ALA A 146 0.18 -22.83 0.92
N MET A 147 0.28 -24.16 0.96
CA MET A 147 0.87 -24.91 2.08
C MET A 147 2.28 -24.43 2.39
N ILE A 148 3.14 -24.30 1.37
CA ILE A 148 4.52 -23.84 1.56
C ILE A 148 4.55 -22.40 2.02
N LYS A 149 3.72 -21.52 1.42
CA LYS A 149 3.58 -20.14 1.88
C LYS A 149 3.18 -20.10 3.37
N GLN A 150 2.14 -20.81 3.77
CA GLN A 150 1.68 -20.92 5.17
C GLN A 150 2.79 -21.39 6.11
N ILE A 151 3.55 -22.41 5.73
CA ILE A 151 4.65 -22.95 6.54
C ILE A 151 5.75 -21.91 6.74
N LEU A 152 6.13 -21.19 5.69
CA LEU A 152 7.14 -20.14 5.79
C LEU A 152 6.65 -18.99 6.68
N LEU A 153 5.39 -18.57 6.53
CA LEU A 153 4.79 -17.51 7.32
C LEU A 153 4.68 -17.88 8.81
N GLU A 154 4.30 -19.12 9.13
CA GLU A 154 4.19 -19.61 10.51
C GLU A 154 5.56 -19.89 11.15
N GLY A 155 6.54 -20.27 10.34
CA GLY A 155 7.90 -20.53 10.78
C GLY A 155 8.74 -19.26 10.92
N ALA A 156 8.35 -18.12 10.35
CA ALA A 156 9.16 -16.91 10.35
C ALA A 156 9.40 -16.35 11.76
N LYS A 157 10.62 -15.83 11.99
CA LYS A 157 10.98 -15.13 13.22
C LYS A 157 10.82 -13.62 13.00
N LYS A 158 9.89 -12.98 13.72
CA LYS A 158 9.79 -11.51 13.76
C LYS A 158 11.16 -10.88 14.10
N LEU A 159 11.53 -9.84 13.37
CA LEU A 159 12.75 -9.08 13.62
C LEU A 159 12.67 -8.37 14.96
N GLU A 160 13.79 -8.31 15.68
CA GLU A 160 13.91 -7.59 16.96
C GLU A 160 14.02 -6.06 16.76
N THR A 161 14.09 -5.61 15.51
CA THR A 161 14.18 -4.21 15.11
C THR A 161 12.82 -3.53 15.02
N ASN A 162 12.79 -2.20 15.03
CA ASN A 162 11.60 -1.38 14.78
C ASN A 162 11.17 -1.41 13.31
N ALA A 163 10.69 -2.56 12.81
CA ALA A 163 10.17 -2.72 11.46
C ALA A 163 8.68 -3.09 11.50
N SER A 164 7.86 -2.49 10.64
CA SER A 164 6.44 -2.84 10.54
C SER A 164 6.22 -4.14 9.76
N MET A 165 5.01 -4.71 9.86
CA MET A 165 4.57 -5.84 9.04
C MET A 165 4.60 -5.57 7.53
N PHE A 166 4.53 -4.31 7.09
CA PHE A 166 4.67 -3.93 5.68
C PHE A 166 6.14 -3.78 5.24
N GLU A 167 7.10 -3.87 6.16
CA GLU A 167 8.52 -3.93 5.83
C GLU A 167 9.06 -5.35 5.93
N GLN A 168 8.66 -6.07 6.98
CA GLN A 168 9.21 -7.39 7.31
C GLN A 168 8.28 -8.56 6.96
N GLY A 169 7.02 -8.30 6.60
CA GLY A 169 6.00 -9.34 6.51
C GLY A 169 5.80 -10.03 7.86
N THR A 170 5.87 -11.36 7.86
CA THR A 170 5.89 -12.18 9.09
C THR A 170 7.23 -12.21 9.82
N GLY A 171 8.30 -11.70 9.20
CA GLY A 171 9.65 -11.69 9.75
C GLY A 171 10.65 -12.43 8.87
N ARG A 172 11.80 -12.75 9.47
CA ARG A 172 12.91 -13.44 8.79
C ARG A 172 12.64 -14.93 8.65
N LEU A 173 13.09 -15.52 7.55
CA LEU A 173 13.16 -16.98 7.41
C LEU A 173 13.87 -17.63 8.61
N ASP A 174 13.18 -18.58 9.25
CA ASP A 174 13.74 -19.57 10.17
C ASP A 174 13.45 -20.96 9.59
N LEU A 175 14.47 -21.55 8.96
CA LEU A 175 14.35 -22.82 8.26
C LEU A 175 14.06 -24.00 9.23
N PRO A 176 14.75 -24.13 10.39
CA PRO A 176 14.39 -25.13 11.40
C PRO A 176 12.93 -25.04 11.86
N ALA A 177 12.43 -23.84 12.16
CA ALA A 177 11.03 -23.66 12.55
C ALA A 177 10.07 -24.02 11.41
N SER A 178 10.37 -23.58 10.18
CA SER A 178 9.60 -23.94 8.98
C SER A 178 9.55 -25.46 8.77
N PHE A 179 10.66 -26.17 8.98
CA PHE A 179 10.71 -27.62 8.90
C PHE A 179 9.85 -28.30 9.98
N TYR A 180 9.87 -27.78 11.21
CA TYR A 180 9.00 -28.26 12.28
C TYR A 180 7.50 -28.11 11.93
N TYR A 181 7.10 -26.95 11.39
CA TYR A 181 5.73 -26.73 10.93
C TYR A 181 5.36 -27.63 9.75
N LEU A 182 6.30 -27.86 8.82
CA LEU A 182 6.11 -28.78 7.70
C LEU A 182 5.79 -30.20 8.16
N GLN A 183 6.53 -30.72 9.15
CA GLN A 183 6.31 -32.06 9.69
C GLN A 183 4.94 -32.25 10.32
N LYS A 184 4.38 -31.18 10.91
CA LYS A 184 3.08 -31.17 11.60
C LYS A 184 1.95 -30.61 10.73
N TYR A 185 2.23 -30.31 9.47
CA TYR A 185 1.29 -29.58 8.64
C TYR A 185 0.02 -30.39 8.38
N SER A 186 -1.12 -29.79 8.73
CA SER A 186 -2.44 -30.20 8.28
C SER A 186 -3.04 -29.08 7.44
N PRO A 187 -3.67 -29.39 6.28
CA PRO A 187 -4.37 -28.40 5.47
C PRO A 187 -5.33 -27.55 6.30
N LYS A 188 -5.27 -26.23 6.10
CA LYS A 188 -6.07 -25.24 6.81
C LYS A 188 -6.25 -23.96 5.99
N ILE A 189 -7.29 -23.20 6.33
CA ILE A 189 -7.44 -21.81 5.88
C ILE A 189 -6.73 -20.91 6.88
N THR A 190 -5.85 -20.03 6.40
CA THR A 190 -5.14 -19.05 7.23
C THR A 190 -5.33 -17.64 6.69
N PHE A 191 -5.01 -16.66 7.53
CA PHE A 191 -5.03 -15.25 7.20
C PHE A 191 -3.62 -14.68 7.22
N PHE A 192 -3.36 -13.72 6.34
CA PHE A 192 -2.15 -12.91 6.35
C PHE A 192 -2.54 -11.41 6.26
N PRO A 193 -2.38 -10.63 7.34
CA PRO A 193 -1.85 -11.04 8.66
C PRO A 193 -2.80 -12.00 9.38
N SER A 194 -2.30 -12.73 10.39
CA SER A 194 -3.12 -13.67 11.16
C SER A 194 -4.02 -13.00 12.21
N TYR A 195 -3.72 -11.76 12.57
CA TYR A 195 -4.49 -10.91 13.50
C TYR A 195 -4.12 -9.44 13.31
N ILE A 196 -4.88 -8.54 13.93
CA ILE A 196 -4.54 -7.12 14.08
C ILE A 196 -4.59 -6.74 15.56
N ASP A 197 -3.57 -6.06 16.07
CA ASP A 197 -3.52 -5.65 17.48
C ASP A 197 -2.87 -4.28 17.65
N TYR A 198 -3.67 -3.28 18.00
CA TYR A 198 -3.21 -1.90 18.13
C TYR A 198 -2.18 -1.70 19.25
N LEU A 199 -1.92 -2.70 20.11
CA LEU A 199 -0.86 -2.62 21.12
C LEU A 199 0.54 -2.93 20.56
N GLU A 200 0.65 -3.56 19.39
CA GLU A 200 1.94 -3.95 18.81
C GLU A 200 2.52 -2.87 17.89
N CYS A 201 2.97 -1.74 18.42
CA CYS A 201 3.75 -0.77 17.66
C CYS A 201 5.27 -1.05 17.74
N PRO A 202 6.04 -0.91 16.64
CA PRO A 202 5.64 -0.44 15.30
C PRO A 202 5.18 -1.56 14.36
N TYR A 203 5.12 -2.82 14.81
CA TYR A 203 4.80 -3.96 13.95
C TYR A 203 3.46 -3.78 13.21
N MET A 204 2.43 -3.25 13.89
CA MET A 204 1.09 -2.99 13.36
C MET A 204 0.92 -1.58 12.80
N TRP A 205 2.00 -0.87 12.49
CA TRP A 205 1.90 0.42 11.78
C TRP A 205 1.24 0.20 10.39
N PRO A 206 0.33 1.09 9.94
CA PRO A 206 -0.05 2.35 10.58
C PRO A 206 -1.22 2.24 11.56
N TYR A 207 -1.90 1.10 11.63
CA TYR A 207 -3.09 0.91 12.47
C TYR A 207 -2.84 1.28 13.94
N CYS A 208 -1.71 0.85 14.49
CA CYS A 208 -1.38 1.13 15.88
C CYS A 208 -1.03 2.62 16.15
N SER A 209 -0.79 3.43 15.12
CA SER A 209 -0.38 4.84 15.25
C SER A 209 -1.54 5.83 15.39
N GLN A 210 -2.77 5.39 15.06
CA GLN A 210 -3.98 6.21 15.18
C GLN A 210 -5.14 5.39 15.77
N PRO A 211 -5.65 5.77 16.96
CA PRO A 211 -6.83 5.13 17.52
C PRO A 211 -8.11 5.53 16.78
N LEU A 212 -9.17 4.75 16.96
CA LEU A 212 -10.48 4.95 16.35
C LEU A 212 -11.42 5.76 17.27
N TYR A 213 -12.44 6.37 16.68
CA TYR A 213 -13.48 7.16 17.39
C TYR A 213 -14.79 7.20 16.58
N ALA A 214 -15.91 7.51 17.24
CA ALA A 214 -17.28 7.31 16.74
C ALA A 214 -17.60 8.00 15.40
N ASP A 215 -17.20 9.27 15.26
CA ASP A 215 -17.51 10.07 14.07
C ASP A 215 -16.40 10.02 13.01
N GLY A 216 -15.46 9.08 13.14
CA GLY A 216 -14.39 8.87 12.17
C GLY A 216 -14.84 8.03 10.97
N LEU A 217 -14.10 8.16 9.87
CA LEU A 217 -14.18 7.27 8.73
C LEU A 217 -13.76 5.83 9.13
N PRO A 218 -14.33 4.81 8.48
CA PRO A 218 -13.94 3.42 8.73
C PRO A 218 -12.45 3.20 8.47
N THR A 219 -11.79 2.45 9.35
CA THR A 219 -10.44 1.93 9.08
C THR A 219 -10.55 0.56 8.42
N ILE A 220 -9.79 0.35 7.35
CA ILE A 220 -9.86 -0.85 6.52
C ILE A 220 -8.69 -1.79 6.86
N PHE A 221 -9.00 -3.02 7.25
CA PHE A 221 -8.01 -4.09 7.38
C PHE A 221 -8.11 -5.02 6.17
N ASN A 222 -7.09 -5.01 5.31
CA ASN A 222 -7.03 -5.87 4.14
C ASN A 222 -6.19 -7.12 4.41
N ILE A 223 -6.84 -8.27 4.32
CA ILE A 223 -6.32 -9.57 4.72
C ILE A 223 -6.29 -10.49 3.51
N THR A 224 -5.16 -11.16 3.31
CA THR A 224 -5.06 -12.25 2.35
C THR A 224 -5.51 -13.55 3.01
N ILE A 225 -6.46 -14.24 2.38
CA ILE A 225 -6.88 -15.59 2.77
C ILE A 225 -6.02 -16.59 2.00
N LEU A 226 -5.47 -17.60 2.66
CA LEU A 226 -4.73 -18.69 2.03
C LEU A 226 -5.43 -20.03 2.25
N ASN A 227 -5.64 -20.79 1.16
CA ASN A 227 -6.29 -22.09 1.17
C ASN A 227 -5.28 -23.24 1.05
N GLY A 228 -4.98 -23.89 2.18
CA GLY A 228 -4.12 -25.08 2.22
C GLY A 228 -4.76 -26.39 1.75
N TYR A 229 -6.08 -26.43 1.48
CA TYR A 229 -6.79 -27.68 1.14
C TYR A 229 -6.72 -28.06 -0.35
N GLY A 230 -6.69 -27.09 -1.26
CA GLY A 230 -6.75 -27.36 -2.70
C GLY A 230 -6.52 -26.11 -3.55
N ILE A 231 -6.72 -26.24 -4.86
CA ILE A 231 -6.54 -25.18 -5.89
C ILE A 231 -7.78 -24.27 -5.99
N GLY A 232 -8.76 -24.42 -5.12
CA GLY A 232 -9.96 -23.60 -5.21
C GLY A 232 -10.76 -23.66 -3.94
N GLY A 233 -11.41 -22.55 -3.63
CA GLY A 233 -12.37 -22.46 -2.56
C GLY A 233 -13.45 -21.42 -2.87
N GLU A 234 -14.52 -21.48 -2.11
CA GLU A 234 -15.62 -20.51 -2.18
C GLU A 234 -15.97 -20.08 -0.77
N ILE A 235 -16.11 -18.77 -0.57
CA ILE A 235 -16.70 -18.20 0.65
C ILE A 235 -18.21 -18.28 0.47
N ILE A 236 -18.85 -19.19 1.19
CA ILE A 236 -20.25 -19.60 0.93
C ILE A 236 -21.30 -18.72 1.63
N ASP A 237 -20.93 -18.10 2.75
CA ASP A 237 -21.77 -17.21 3.54
C ASP A 237 -21.01 -15.90 3.75
N GLU A 238 -21.74 -14.81 4.02
CA GLU A 238 -21.12 -13.56 4.45
C GLU A 238 -20.31 -13.78 5.76
N PRO A 239 -19.11 -13.17 5.89
CA PRO A 239 -18.36 -13.19 7.14
C PRO A 239 -19.21 -12.75 8.33
N ILE A 240 -19.08 -13.47 9.44
CA ILE A 240 -19.88 -13.22 10.64
C ILE A 240 -19.02 -12.43 11.63
N PHE A 241 -19.47 -11.22 11.98
CA PHE A 241 -18.89 -10.42 13.04
C PHE A 241 -19.33 -10.92 14.42
N GLU A 242 -18.39 -11.26 15.28
CA GLU A 242 -18.61 -11.76 16.64
C GLU A 242 -17.87 -10.84 17.65
N PRO A 243 -18.56 -9.85 18.26
CA PRO A 243 -17.95 -8.97 19.24
C PRO A 243 -17.63 -9.71 20.55
N PHE A 244 -16.53 -9.36 21.22
CA PHE A 244 -16.28 -9.83 22.58
C PHE A 244 -16.96 -8.89 23.58
N GLU A 245 -18.11 -9.30 24.12
CA GLU A 245 -18.90 -8.49 25.06
C GLU A 245 -18.11 -8.04 26.30
N ASN A 246 -17.27 -8.93 26.83
CA ASN A 246 -16.43 -8.63 28.00
C ASN A 246 -15.23 -7.72 27.68
N ASP A 247 -14.98 -7.42 26.41
CA ASP A 247 -13.87 -6.57 25.94
C ASP A 247 -14.38 -5.52 24.95
N PHE A 248 -15.56 -4.95 25.26
CA PHE A 248 -16.15 -3.79 24.58
C PHE A 248 -16.31 -3.93 23.06
N GLY A 249 -16.33 -5.15 22.53
CA GLY A 249 -16.48 -5.41 21.10
C GLY A 249 -17.81 -4.91 20.53
N SER A 250 -18.84 -4.78 21.37
CA SER A 250 -20.16 -4.26 20.98
C SER A 250 -20.16 -2.79 20.57
N PHE A 251 -19.10 -2.03 20.88
CA PHE A 251 -18.87 -0.67 20.38
C PHE A 251 -18.37 -0.59 18.94
N LEU A 252 -18.04 -1.74 18.33
CA LEU A 252 -17.57 -1.82 16.96
C LEU A 252 -18.75 -2.04 16.01
N GLU A 253 -18.73 -1.35 14.89
CA GLU A 253 -19.55 -1.59 13.72
C GLU A 253 -18.62 -2.06 12.60
N VAL A 254 -18.92 -3.22 12.02
CA VAL A 254 -18.04 -3.87 11.05
C VAL A 254 -18.81 -4.22 9.79
N HIS A 255 -18.25 -3.85 8.64
CA HIS A 255 -18.73 -4.22 7.31
C HIS A 255 -17.63 -4.96 6.54
N PHE A 256 -18.01 -5.74 5.53
CA PHE A 256 -17.09 -6.60 4.80
C PHE A 256 -17.16 -6.40 3.29
N GLU A 257 -16.00 -6.48 2.65
CA GLU A 257 -15.88 -6.76 1.23
C GLU A 257 -14.91 -7.94 1.07
N TYR A 258 -15.22 -8.90 0.20
CA TYR A 258 -14.43 -10.13 0.11
C TYR A 258 -14.55 -10.80 -1.26
N SER A 259 -13.51 -11.55 -1.63
CA SER A 259 -13.55 -12.40 -2.81
C SER A 259 -14.44 -13.62 -2.57
N ARG A 260 -15.53 -13.76 -3.33
CA ARG A 260 -16.38 -14.97 -3.25
C ARG A 260 -15.61 -16.25 -3.62
N LYS A 261 -14.70 -16.16 -4.59
CA LYS A 261 -13.82 -17.26 -4.99
C LYS A 261 -12.44 -17.07 -4.40
N ILE A 262 -11.87 -18.16 -3.90
CA ILE A 262 -10.46 -18.28 -3.55
C ILE A 262 -9.81 -19.05 -4.70
N TRP A 263 -8.96 -18.37 -5.47
CA TRP A 263 -8.38 -18.90 -6.69
C TRP A 263 -7.07 -18.18 -7.05
N PRO A 264 -5.99 -18.91 -7.41
CA PRO A 264 -5.84 -20.36 -7.29
C PRO A 264 -5.79 -20.88 -5.84
N TRP A 265 -5.30 -20.14 -4.88
CA TRP A 265 -5.44 -20.52 -3.45
C TRP A 265 -5.40 -19.31 -2.53
N SER A 266 -5.26 -18.12 -3.08
CA SER A 266 -5.44 -16.88 -2.36
C SER A 266 -6.80 -16.24 -2.63
N GLY A 267 -7.26 -15.47 -1.67
CA GLY A 267 -8.43 -14.59 -1.75
C GLY A 267 -8.23 -13.41 -0.82
N PHE A 268 -9.21 -12.51 -0.73
CA PHE A 268 -9.13 -11.35 0.15
C PHE A 268 -10.37 -11.20 1.04
N LEU A 269 -10.15 -10.59 2.20
CA LEU A 269 -11.17 -10.09 3.11
C LEU A 269 -10.77 -8.68 3.54
N ALA A 270 -11.57 -7.70 3.17
CA ALA A 270 -11.51 -6.32 3.62
C ALA A 270 -12.51 -6.13 4.78
N ILE A 271 -12.01 -5.67 5.92
CA ILE A 271 -12.82 -5.42 7.12
C ILE A 271 -12.86 -3.90 7.35
N PHE A 272 -14.04 -3.32 7.22
CA PHE A 272 -14.28 -1.90 7.48
C PHE A 272 -14.73 -1.75 8.94
N VAL A 273 -13.85 -1.22 9.79
CA VAL A 273 -14.11 -1.05 11.22
C VAL A 273 -14.44 0.41 11.52
N LYS A 274 -15.65 0.63 12.05
CA LYS A 274 -16.13 1.92 12.55
C LYS A 274 -16.52 1.79 14.03
N ILE A 275 -16.51 2.91 14.74
CA ILE A 275 -16.94 2.98 16.13
C ILE A 275 -18.37 3.51 16.19
N LYS A 276 -19.22 2.89 16.99
CA LYS A 276 -20.61 3.33 17.13
C LYS A 276 -20.73 4.64 17.91
N PRO A 277 -21.76 5.47 17.65
CA PRO A 277 -21.98 6.75 18.34
C PRO A 277 -22.01 6.68 19.87
N GLU A 278 -22.50 5.57 20.45
CA GLU A 278 -22.60 5.37 21.89
C GLU A 278 -21.23 5.32 22.57
N ALA A 279 -20.17 4.99 21.82
CA ALA A 279 -18.79 4.95 22.30
C ALA A 279 -18.02 6.28 22.07
N SER A 280 -18.71 7.37 21.72
CA SER A 280 -18.11 8.69 21.48
C SER A 280 -17.29 9.27 22.63
N THR A 281 -17.55 8.84 23.86
CA THR A 281 -16.80 9.25 25.07
C THR A 281 -15.92 8.13 25.64
N PHE A 282 -15.93 6.95 25.02
CA PHE A 282 -15.20 5.79 25.49
C PHE A 282 -13.70 5.94 25.26
N ASN A 283 -12.90 5.42 26.20
CA ASN A 283 -11.45 5.40 26.09
C ASN A 283 -10.92 4.05 26.58
N GLY A 284 -10.48 3.20 25.66
CA GLY A 284 -10.10 1.84 26.01
C GLY A 284 -9.78 0.98 24.81
N MET A 285 -9.58 -0.31 25.07
CA MET A 285 -9.44 -1.31 24.01
C MET A 285 -10.82 -1.92 23.71
N ALA A 286 -11.02 -2.30 22.46
CA ALA A 286 -12.13 -3.15 22.06
C ALA A 286 -11.61 -4.30 21.20
N SER A 287 -12.12 -5.50 21.44
CA SER A 287 -11.71 -6.70 20.72
C SER A 287 -12.92 -7.43 20.13
N ALA A 288 -12.69 -8.07 19.00
CA ALA A 288 -13.69 -8.91 18.35
C ALA A 288 -13.03 -9.98 17.49
N GLN A 289 -13.86 -10.86 16.96
CA GLN A 289 -13.46 -11.84 15.97
C GLN A 289 -14.42 -11.90 14.80
N ILE A 290 -13.94 -12.41 13.68
CA ILE A 290 -14.70 -12.60 12.45
C ILE A 290 -14.57 -14.06 12.05
N ARG A 291 -15.71 -14.71 11.86
CA ARG A 291 -15.79 -16.10 11.42
C ARG A 291 -16.13 -16.14 9.94
N ILE A 292 -15.37 -16.92 9.17
CA ILE A 292 -15.69 -17.21 7.77
C ILE A 292 -15.85 -18.71 7.56
N LYS A 293 -16.69 -19.06 6.58
CA LYS A 293 -16.86 -20.43 6.08
C LYS A 293 -16.34 -20.52 4.66
N VAL A 294 -15.35 -21.39 4.46
CA VAL A 294 -14.78 -21.67 3.15
C VAL A 294 -15.13 -23.10 2.75
N LYS A 295 -15.81 -23.24 1.61
CA LYS A 295 -16.03 -24.54 0.98
C LYS A 295 -14.87 -24.84 0.05
N THR A 296 -14.17 -25.95 0.29
CA THR A 296 -13.09 -26.44 -0.56
C THR A 296 -13.06 -27.96 -0.52
N ASN A 297 -12.78 -28.61 -1.65
CA ASN A 297 -12.88 -30.08 -1.80
C ASN A 297 -14.21 -30.68 -1.28
N ASN A 298 -15.34 -30.00 -1.54
CA ASN A 298 -16.69 -30.36 -1.09
C ASN A 298 -16.88 -30.42 0.44
N LYS A 299 -15.95 -29.89 1.23
CA LYS A 299 -16.07 -29.75 2.68
C LYS A 299 -16.10 -28.28 3.08
N ILE A 300 -16.80 -27.98 4.16
CA ILE A 300 -16.87 -26.63 4.73
C ILE A 300 -15.87 -26.56 5.87
N HIS A 301 -15.05 -25.51 5.84
CA HIS A 301 -14.03 -25.23 6.83
C HIS A 301 -14.30 -23.88 7.44
N GLU A 302 -14.35 -23.82 8.77
CA GLU A 302 -14.47 -22.57 9.51
C GLU A 302 -13.10 -22.09 9.96
N THR A 303 -12.87 -20.78 9.87
CA THR A 303 -11.69 -20.14 10.44
C THR A 303 -12.07 -18.79 11.03
N ILE A 304 -11.26 -18.34 11.98
CA ILE A 304 -11.53 -17.15 12.80
C ILE A 304 -10.36 -16.18 12.68
N PHE A 305 -10.67 -14.95 12.30
CA PHE A 305 -9.74 -13.83 12.36
C PHE A 305 -10.03 -13.01 13.62
N LYS A 306 -9.00 -12.60 14.35
CA LYS A 306 -9.16 -11.81 15.59
C LYS A 306 -8.51 -10.46 15.42
N PHE A 307 -9.13 -9.44 16.01
CA PHE A 307 -8.55 -8.12 16.03
C PHE A 307 -8.87 -7.36 17.32
N ARG A 308 -7.97 -6.45 17.67
CA ARG A 308 -8.07 -5.57 18.83
C ARG A 308 -7.68 -4.14 18.44
N VAL A 309 -8.58 -3.19 18.71
CA VAL A 309 -8.43 -1.78 18.35
C VAL A 309 -8.40 -0.89 19.59
N ARG A 310 -7.74 0.27 19.48
CA ARG A 310 -7.82 1.33 20.48
C ARG A 310 -8.93 2.30 20.12
N ILE A 311 -9.84 2.54 21.05
CA ILE A 311 -10.89 3.57 20.94
C ILE A 311 -10.54 4.73 21.88
N ILE A 312 -10.78 5.95 21.41
CA ILE A 312 -10.66 7.18 22.20
C ILE A 312 -11.93 8.03 22.07
N PRO A 313 -12.13 9.01 22.98
CA PRO A 313 -13.19 9.99 22.82
C PRO A 313 -13.00 10.76 21.51
N THR A 314 -14.11 11.12 20.84
CA THR A 314 -14.07 11.84 19.57
C THR A 314 -13.19 13.10 19.70
N PRO A 315 -12.11 13.22 18.91
CA PRO A 315 -11.25 14.40 18.96
C PRO A 315 -12.00 15.68 18.59
N SER A 316 -11.56 16.81 19.13
CA SER A 316 -12.08 18.11 18.73
C SER A 316 -11.85 18.33 17.23
N LYS A 317 -12.80 19.02 16.58
CA LYS A 317 -12.73 19.39 15.16
C LYS A 317 -11.37 19.96 14.75
N SER A 318 -10.78 20.82 15.58
CA SER A 318 -9.47 21.46 15.37
C SER A 318 -8.27 20.52 15.22
N LYS A 319 -8.42 19.24 15.58
CA LYS A 319 -7.38 18.21 15.46
C LYS A 319 -7.63 17.26 14.30
N ARG A 320 -8.72 17.41 13.55
CA ARG A 320 -9.15 16.45 12.52
C ARG A 320 -8.86 16.98 11.13
N ILE A 321 -8.07 16.22 10.38
CA ILE A 321 -7.65 16.47 9.02
C ILE A 321 -8.28 15.39 8.14
N LEU A 322 -8.96 15.82 7.08
CA LEU A 322 -9.42 14.95 6.01
C LEU A 322 -8.40 14.99 4.88
N TRP A 323 -7.90 13.84 4.44
CA TRP A 323 -7.00 13.69 3.31
C TRP A 323 -7.79 13.22 2.09
N ASP A 324 -7.77 13.95 0.98
CA ASP A 324 -8.40 13.51 -0.26
C ASP A 324 -7.56 12.45 -0.96
N GLN A 325 -7.97 11.19 -0.87
CA GLN A 325 -7.36 10.08 -1.61
C GLN A 325 -8.15 9.76 -2.87
N PHE A 326 -9.44 10.09 -2.92
CA PHE A 326 -10.34 9.68 -4.00
C PHE A 326 -9.85 10.12 -5.40
N ARG A 327 -9.23 11.31 -5.48
CA ARG A 327 -8.75 11.90 -6.73
C ARG A 327 -7.29 11.58 -7.06
N GLN A 328 -6.69 10.71 -6.27
CA GLN A 328 -5.33 10.26 -6.48
C GLN A 328 -5.36 9.08 -7.45
N MET A 329 -4.94 9.35 -8.68
CA MET A 329 -4.76 8.33 -9.70
C MET A 329 -3.29 7.96 -9.78
N ARG A 330 -3.01 6.79 -10.35
CA ARG A 330 -1.64 6.30 -10.48
C ARG A 330 -1.50 5.43 -11.71
N TYR A 331 -0.27 5.10 -12.06
CA TYR A 331 -0.04 4.03 -13.02
C TYR A 331 -0.50 2.68 -12.47
N PRO A 332 -1.16 1.81 -13.26
CA PRO A 332 -1.46 1.90 -14.70
C PRO A 332 -2.88 2.36 -15.16
N PRO A 333 -3.84 2.79 -14.30
CA PRO A 333 -5.04 3.47 -14.79
C PRO A 333 -4.79 4.62 -15.78
N GLY A 334 -3.65 5.31 -15.68
CA GLY A 334 -3.17 6.32 -16.62
C GLY A 334 -1.67 6.55 -16.49
N TYR A 335 -1.07 7.30 -17.42
CA TYR A 335 0.31 7.76 -17.26
C TYR A 335 0.31 9.11 -16.55
N PHE A 336 0.75 9.10 -15.30
CA PHE A 336 0.97 10.28 -14.47
C PHE A 336 2.47 10.49 -14.31
N PRO A 337 3.01 11.58 -14.89
CA PRO A 337 4.42 11.93 -14.76
C PRO A 337 4.81 12.16 -13.31
N ARG A 338 6.04 11.77 -12.97
CA ARG A 338 6.60 12.04 -11.65
C ARG A 338 6.77 13.54 -11.40
N ASP A 339 6.66 13.90 -10.12
CA ASP A 339 6.88 15.22 -9.54
C ASP A 339 8.23 15.81 -9.96
N ASN A 340 9.29 14.99 -9.90
CA ASN A 340 10.64 15.43 -10.17
C ASN A 340 11.01 15.27 -11.65
N LEU A 341 10.88 16.36 -12.41
CA LEU A 341 11.25 16.41 -13.83
C LEU A 341 12.75 16.20 -14.12
N GLU A 342 13.63 16.31 -13.12
CA GLU A 342 15.06 15.99 -13.30
C GLU A 342 15.30 14.47 -13.33
N GLN A 343 14.36 13.67 -12.82
CA GLN A 343 14.48 12.21 -12.72
C GLN A 343 14.03 11.52 -14.02
N LYS A 344 14.97 11.31 -14.94
CA LYS A 344 14.68 10.76 -16.28
C LYS A 344 14.53 9.23 -16.35
N ASN A 345 14.98 8.49 -15.33
CA ASN A 345 15.05 7.03 -15.38
C ASN A 345 13.76 6.32 -14.94
N SER A 346 12.82 7.05 -14.32
CA SER A 346 11.57 6.51 -13.79
C SER A 346 10.52 7.63 -13.89
N PRO A 347 9.81 7.71 -15.03
CA PRO A 347 8.93 8.83 -15.32
C PRO A 347 7.56 8.73 -14.67
N LEU A 348 7.23 7.59 -14.05
CA LEU A 348 5.89 7.31 -13.50
C LEU A 348 5.81 7.73 -12.03
N ASP A 349 4.72 8.40 -11.66
CA ASP A 349 4.23 8.35 -10.29
C ASP A 349 3.28 7.15 -10.09
N TRP A 350 3.61 6.37 -9.06
CA TRP A 350 3.04 5.06 -8.78
C TRP A 350 2.66 4.91 -7.30
N ASN A 351 2.99 5.91 -6.48
CA ASN A 351 2.80 5.89 -5.03
C ASN A 351 1.43 6.40 -4.59
N ALA A 352 0.65 6.99 -5.51
CA ALA A 352 -0.73 7.46 -5.29
C ALA A 352 -0.87 8.53 -4.20
N ASP A 353 0.23 9.22 -3.88
CA ASP A 353 0.33 10.26 -2.86
C ASP A 353 -0.40 9.96 -1.55
N HIS A 354 -0.32 8.70 -1.14
CA HIS A 354 -1.06 8.20 0.00
C HIS A 354 -0.33 8.53 1.32
N PRO A 355 -1.02 8.89 2.42
CA PRO A 355 -0.41 9.26 3.70
C PRO A 355 0.55 8.22 4.28
N HIS A 356 0.37 6.95 3.91
CA HIS A 356 1.19 5.82 4.36
C HIS A 356 2.15 5.29 3.27
N THR A 357 2.32 5.99 2.15
CA THR A 357 3.30 5.68 1.09
C THR A 357 4.40 6.76 1.07
N ASN A 358 4.46 7.60 0.05
CA ASN A 358 5.42 8.70 -0.10
C ASN A 358 5.14 9.89 0.82
N PHE A 359 3.94 10.01 1.41
CA PHE A 359 3.60 11.04 2.40
C PHE A 359 3.70 10.61 3.87
N LYS A 360 4.33 9.45 4.13
CA LYS A 360 4.52 8.91 5.49
C LYS A 360 5.13 9.91 6.47
N ASP A 361 6.16 10.65 6.06
CA ASP A 361 6.85 11.58 6.96
C ASP A 361 5.94 12.74 7.38
N LEU A 362 5.10 13.24 6.47
CA LEU A 362 4.08 14.24 6.77
C LEU A 362 3.03 13.68 7.73
N TYR A 363 2.54 12.46 7.46
CA TYR A 363 1.60 11.78 8.35
C TYR A 363 2.17 11.64 9.77
N GLU A 364 3.39 11.13 9.92
CA GLU A 364 4.03 10.95 11.21
C GLU A 364 4.23 12.29 11.94
N HIS A 365 4.60 13.34 11.22
CA HIS A 365 4.71 14.68 11.77
C HIS A 365 3.36 15.19 12.30
N LEU A 366 2.27 15.03 11.54
CA LEU A 366 0.92 15.42 11.96
C LEU A 366 0.47 14.63 13.19
N ARG A 367 0.68 13.31 13.18
CA ARG A 367 0.36 12.43 14.32
C ARG A 367 1.14 12.81 15.57
N ALA A 368 2.43 13.13 15.44
CA ALA A 368 3.28 13.57 16.55
C ALA A 368 2.81 14.90 17.17
N ASN A 369 2.18 15.76 16.37
CA ASN A 369 1.57 17.02 16.81
C ASN A 369 0.11 16.86 17.28
N GLY A 370 -0.40 15.64 17.37
CA GLY A 370 -1.73 15.33 17.92
C GLY A 370 -2.90 15.52 16.95
N TYR A 371 -2.62 15.62 15.64
CA TYR A 371 -3.65 15.62 14.60
C TYR A 371 -4.07 14.20 14.23
N PHE A 372 -5.33 14.06 13.82
CA PHE A 372 -5.93 12.84 13.29
C PHE A 372 -6.16 13.00 11.80
N VAL A 373 -5.57 12.09 11.02
CA VAL A 373 -5.61 12.12 9.56
C VAL A 373 -6.53 10.99 9.12
N GLU A 374 -7.67 11.34 8.54
CA GLU A 374 -8.63 10.41 8.00
C GLU A 374 -8.55 10.42 6.47
N ILE A 375 -8.63 9.25 5.84
CA ILE A 375 -8.37 9.08 4.41
C ILE A 375 -9.71 8.96 3.68
N ASN A 376 -10.01 9.94 2.84
CA ASN A 376 -11.26 10.01 2.09
C ASN A 376 -11.12 9.35 0.71
N GLY A 377 -11.62 8.13 0.58
CA GLY A 377 -11.69 7.39 -0.69
C GLY A 377 -13.02 7.52 -1.44
N HIS A 378 -13.78 8.61 -1.22
CA HIS A 378 -15.11 8.81 -1.83
C HIS A 378 -15.31 10.28 -2.28
N PRO A 379 -16.29 10.58 -3.14
CA PRO A 379 -16.67 11.96 -3.47
C PRO A 379 -16.99 12.81 -2.23
N PHE A 380 -16.73 14.12 -2.29
CA PHE A 380 -16.94 15.01 -1.14
C PHE A 380 -18.41 15.20 -0.77
N THR A 381 -19.32 14.89 -1.69
CA THR A 381 -20.78 14.84 -1.41
C THR A 381 -21.16 13.73 -0.44
N CYS A 382 -20.33 12.70 -0.29
CA CYS A 382 -20.51 11.59 0.67
C CYS A 382 -19.77 11.82 1.99
N ALA A 383 -18.87 12.81 2.07
CA ALA A 383 -18.08 13.11 3.25
C ALA A 383 -18.75 14.18 4.14
N ASN A 384 -18.70 13.99 5.47
CA ASN A 384 -19.15 15.01 6.41
C ASN A 384 -18.05 16.04 6.69
N LEU A 385 -17.80 16.95 5.74
CA LEU A 385 -16.75 17.97 5.81
C LEU A 385 -16.83 18.83 7.09
N SER A 386 -18.03 19.03 7.64
CA SER A 386 -18.23 19.85 8.86
C SER A 386 -17.53 19.29 10.10
N SER A 387 -17.18 17.99 10.09
CA SER A 387 -16.47 17.30 11.18
C SER A 387 -14.97 17.59 11.25
N TYR A 388 -14.41 18.20 10.21
CA TYR A 388 -12.97 18.40 10.05
C TYR A 388 -12.62 19.88 10.09
N SER A 389 -11.50 20.24 10.74
CA SER A 389 -10.99 21.61 10.65
C SER A 389 -10.23 21.86 9.38
N THR A 390 -9.69 20.82 8.75
CA THR A 390 -8.79 20.96 7.62
C THR A 390 -9.04 19.86 6.58
N LEU A 391 -9.09 20.25 5.31
CA LEU A 391 -9.11 19.36 4.16
C LEU A 391 -7.80 19.52 3.40
N PHE A 392 -7.08 18.42 3.23
CA PHE A 392 -5.90 18.32 2.38
C PHE A 392 -6.34 17.79 1.02
N ILE A 393 -6.13 18.61 -0.01
CA ILE A 393 -6.14 18.20 -1.40
C ILE A 393 -4.68 18.08 -1.79
N VAL A 394 -4.20 16.85 -1.84
CA VAL A 394 -2.85 16.54 -2.29
C VAL A 394 -2.97 16.11 -3.73
N ASP A 395 -2.10 16.65 -4.57
CA ASP A 395 -1.82 16.22 -5.94
C ASP A 395 -3.00 15.58 -6.73
N PRO A 396 -4.14 16.28 -6.91
CA PRO A 396 -5.31 15.66 -7.50
C PRO A 396 -5.16 15.49 -9.01
N GLU A 397 -5.59 14.34 -9.51
CA GLU A 397 -5.50 14.01 -10.94
C GLU A 397 -6.85 14.05 -11.66
N GLU A 398 -7.95 14.06 -10.90
CA GLU A 398 -9.31 14.12 -11.43
C GLU A 398 -9.96 15.50 -11.33
N GLU A 399 -11.01 15.71 -12.14
CA GLU A 399 -11.83 16.92 -12.13
C GLU A 399 -12.79 16.99 -10.93
N TYR A 400 -13.27 18.21 -10.62
CA TYR A 400 -14.26 18.44 -9.56
C TYR A 400 -15.64 18.72 -10.15
N PHE A 401 -16.64 17.94 -9.73
CA PHE A 401 -18.01 18.22 -10.13
C PHE A 401 -18.54 19.51 -9.47
N PRO A 402 -19.45 20.26 -10.13
CA PRO A 402 -20.00 21.50 -9.57
C PRO A 402 -20.66 21.34 -8.18
N VAL A 403 -21.22 20.17 -7.90
CA VAL A 403 -21.82 19.86 -6.58
C VAL A 403 -20.77 19.71 -5.49
N GLU A 404 -19.59 19.19 -5.82
CA GLU A 404 -18.48 19.04 -4.89
C GLU A 404 -17.81 20.38 -4.60
N ILE A 405 -17.60 21.20 -5.63
CA ILE A 405 -17.09 22.57 -5.48
C ILE A 405 -18.00 23.35 -4.51
N LYS A 406 -19.32 23.24 -4.66
CA LYS A 406 -20.29 23.85 -3.75
C LYS A 406 -20.22 23.30 -2.33
N ALA A 407 -20.01 21.99 -2.17
CA ALA A 407 -19.86 21.37 -0.85
C ALA A 407 -18.60 21.89 -0.13
N ILE A 408 -17.46 21.96 -0.83
CA ILE A 408 -16.22 22.53 -0.30
C ILE A 408 -16.41 24.02 0.02
N GLN A 409 -17.02 24.79 -0.89
CA GLN A 409 -17.30 26.21 -0.67
C GLN A 409 -18.09 26.43 0.62
N LYS A 410 -19.19 25.71 0.79
CA LYS A 410 -20.01 25.77 2.00
C LYS A 410 -19.19 25.42 3.24
N ALA A 411 -18.39 24.35 3.18
CA ALA A 411 -17.58 23.93 4.32
C ALA A 411 -16.52 24.99 4.72
N VAL A 412 -15.89 25.65 3.73
CA VAL A 412 -14.92 26.72 3.97
C VAL A 412 -15.60 27.97 4.53
N GLU A 413 -16.67 28.44 3.88
CA GLU A 413 -17.32 29.71 4.22
C GLU A 413 -18.21 29.64 5.47
N SER A 414 -18.92 28.53 5.66
CA SER A 414 -19.92 28.37 6.73
C SER A 414 -19.40 27.54 7.90
N ASP A 415 -18.66 26.47 7.63
CA ASP A 415 -18.24 25.54 8.69
C ASP A 415 -16.82 25.83 9.21
N GLY A 416 -16.09 26.78 8.61
CA GLY A 416 -14.73 27.15 9.02
C GLY A 416 -13.68 26.09 8.68
N LEU A 417 -13.87 25.33 7.60
CA LEU A 417 -12.89 24.39 7.07
C LEU A 417 -11.69 25.14 6.47
N ASN A 418 -10.48 24.75 6.84
CA ASN A 418 -9.24 25.20 6.20
C ASN A 418 -8.96 24.30 5.01
N LEU A 419 -8.84 24.89 3.81
CA LEU A 419 -8.44 24.16 2.62
C LEU A 419 -6.92 24.30 2.43
N VAL A 420 -6.21 23.18 2.39
CA VAL A 420 -4.78 23.11 2.09
C VAL A 420 -4.60 22.34 0.79
N VAL A 421 -3.99 22.97 -0.20
CA VAL A 421 -3.79 22.39 -1.53
C VAL A 421 -2.30 22.23 -1.77
N PHE A 422 -1.88 21.00 -2.07
CA PHE A 422 -0.55 20.70 -2.59
C PHE A 422 -0.72 20.46 -4.08
N ALA A 423 -0.09 21.32 -4.88
CA ALA A 423 -0.18 21.29 -6.32
C ALA A 423 1.22 21.20 -6.89
N ASP A 424 1.44 20.23 -7.77
CA ASP A 424 2.70 20.06 -8.45
C ASP A 424 2.76 20.87 -9.77
N TRP A 425 3.57 20.44 -10.72
CA TRP A 425 3.86 21.11 -11.97
C TRP A 425 2.82 20.77 -13.03
N PHE A 426 2.50 21.73 -13.88
CA PHE A 426 1.71 21.50 -15.09
C PHE A 426 2.23 22.40 -16.21
N ASN A 427 2.45 21.82 -17.40
CA ASN A 427 2.75 22.61 -18.59
C ASN A 427 2.25 21.91 -19.86
N SER A 428 1.32 22.57 -20.55
CA SER A 428 0.64 22.03 -21.73
C SER A 428 1.58 21.67 -22.89
N THR A 429 2.75 22.30 -22.98
CA THR A 429 3.74 22.02 -24.02
C THR A 429 4.65 20.86 -23.63
N LEU A 430 5.07 20.79 -22.36
CA LEU A 430 5.94 19.73 -21.85
C LEU A 430 5.23 18.38 -21.84
N ILE A 431 3.98 18.32 -21.39
CA ILE A 431 3.16 17.10 -21.32
C ILE A 431 3.11 16.40 -22.69
N LYS A 432 2.99 17.16 -23.79
CA LYS A 432 3.01 16.61 -25.16
C LYS A 432 4.34 16.00 -25.59
N LYS A 433 5.44 16.30 -24.89
CA LYS A 433 6.79 15.85 -25.25
C LYS A 433 7.26 14.64 -24.45
N ILE A 434 6.70 14.39 -23.28
CA ILE A 434 7.17 13.34 -22.34
C ILE A 434 6.44 12.00 -22.52
N GLN A 435 5.89 11.75 -23.72
CA GLN A 435 5.32 10.46 -24.12
C GLN A 435 6.39 9.36 -24.12
N PHE A 436 5.99 8.11 -23.84
CA PHE A 436 6.89 6.97 -23.97
C PHE A 436 6.19 5.81 -24.70
N LEU A 437 6.99 4.99 -25.39
CA LEU A 437 6.54 3.74 -25.98
C LEU A 437 6.68 2.65 -24.91
N ASP A 438 5.57 2.00 -24.57
CA ASP A 438 5.60 0.81 -23.75
C ASP A 438 6.00 -0.38 -24.62
N ASP A 439 7.22 -0.90 -24.42
CA ASP A 439 7.78 -2.01 -25.17
C ASP A 439 6.96 -3.31 -25.02
N ASN A 440 6.20 -3.47 -23.94
CA ASN A 440 5.41 -4.68 -23.70
C ASN A 440 4.11 -4.66 -24.50
N SER A 441 3.38 -3.53 -24.48
CA SER A 441 2.10 -3.40 -25.20
C SER A 441 2.25 -2.86 -26.62
N GLY A 442 3.40 -2.29 -26.97
CA GLY A 442 3.63 -1.55 -28.21
C GLY A 442 2.80 -0.26 -28.31
N LYS A 443 2.20 0.20 -27.21
CA LYS A 443 1.37 1.40 -27.18
C LYS A 443 2.19 2.62 -26.78
N LEU A 444 1.90 3.73 -27.45
CA LEU A 444 2.42 5.03 -27.04
C LEU A 444 1.53 5.58 -25.93
N TRP A 445 2.13 5.88 -24.79
CA TRP A 445 1.46 6.47 -23.65
C TRP A 445 1.70 7.97 -23.61
N PHE A 446 0.62 8.72 -23.45
CA PHE A 446 0.63 10.16 -23.27
C PHE A 446 0.27 10.46 -21.82
N PRO A 447 0.90 11.46 -21.20
CA PRO A 447 0.47 11.89 -19.88
C PRO A 447 -0.98 12.36 -19.93
N GLU A 448 -1.79 11.93 -18.96
CA GLU A 448 -3.15 12.44 -18.78
C GLU A 448 -3.13 13.90 -18.29
N THR A 449 -2.11 14.25 -17.51
CA THR A 449 -1.91 15.57 -16.91
C THR A 449 -0.41 15.84 -16.66
N GLY A 450 -0.08 16.93 -15.96
CA GLY A 450 1.27 17.22 -15.47
C GLY A 450 1.65 16.33 -14.28
N GLY A 451 2.47 16.84 -13.37
CA GLY A 451 2.61 16.23 -12.05
C GLY A 451 1.31 16.31 -11.26
N THR A 452 0.45 17.30 -11.54
CA THR A 452 -0.90 17.43 -10.98
C THR A 452 -1.89 17.99 -11.99
N ASN A 453 -3.20 17.78 -11.80
CA ASN A 453 -4.27 18.41 -12.60
C ASN A 453 -4.55 19.86 -12.21
N ILE A 454 -3.62 20.76 -12.56
CA ILE A 454 -3.76 22.22 -12.35
C ILE A 454 -5.05 22.80 -12.97
N PRO A 455 -5.50 22.41 -14.18
CA PRO A 455 -6.79 22.88 -14.71
C PRO A 455 -7.98 22.56 -13.81
N ALA A 456 -8.04 21.34 -13.24
CA ALA A 456 -9.07 20.95 -12.29
C ALA A 456 -8.96 21.77 -10.99
N LEU A 457 -7.75 21.91 -10.45
CA LEU A 457 -7.50 22.75 -9.27
C LEU A 457 -7.91 24.20 -9.49
N ASN A 458 -7.62 24.78 -10.66
CA ASN A 458 -8.03 26.14 -10.99
C ASN A 458 -9.56 26.27 -11.07
N SER A 459 -10.26 25.25 -11.54
CA SER A 459 -11.73 25.23 -11.54
C SER A 459 -12.30 25.24 -10.12
N LEU A 460 -11.70 24.48 -9.20
CA LEU A 460 -12.03 24.50 -7.77
C LEU A 460 -11.65 25.83 -7.10
N LEU A 461 -10.46 26.36 -7.36
CA LEU A 461 -9.91 27.50 -6.62
C LEU A 461 -10.41 28.85 -7.12
N ASN A 462 -10.98 28.92 -8.32
CA ASN A 462 -11.48 30.17 -8.89
C ASN A 462 -12.58 30.82 -8.02
N ILE A 463 -13.42 30.03 -7.34
CA ILE A 463 -14.43 30.56 -6.40
C ILE A 463 -13.80 31.29 -5.21
N PHE A 464 -12.58 30.93 -4.83
CA PHE A 464 -11.80 31.59 -3.77
C PHE A 464 -10.86 32.69 -4.32
N GLY A 465 -10.86 32.92 -5.64
CA GLY A 465 -10.05 33.93 -6.29
C GLY A 465 -8.57 33.55 -6.47
N PHE A 466 -8.21 32.27 -6.32
CA PHE A 466 -6.86 31.77 -6.59
C PHE A 466 -6.78 31.10 -7.98
N ALA A 467 -5.59 31.13 -8.59
CA ALA A 467 -5.27 30.32 -9.77
C ALA A 467 -3.76 30.11 -9.91
N PHE A 468 -3.37 28.92 -10.34
CA PHE A 468 -2.03 28.54 -10.75
C PHE A 468 -1.81 28.78 -12.25
N GLY A 469 -0.56 29.07 -12.62
CA GLY A 469 -0.09 29.17 -14.00
C GLY A 469 0.57 27.89 -14.46
N ASP A 470 1.21 27.96 -15.63
CA ASP A 470 1.86 26.83 -16.32
C ASP A 470 3.39 26.95 -16.40
N ILE A 471 3.97 27.94 -15.71
CA ILE A 471 5.42 28.08 -15.54
C ILE A 471 5.86 27.10 -14.45
N ILE A 472 6.82 26.25 -14.78
CA ILE A 472 7.40 25.25 -13.87
C ILE A 472 8.71 25.79 -13.31
N LEU A 473 8.79 25.86 -11.99
CA LEU A 473 9.97 26.34 -11.27
C LEU A 473 10.63 25.22 -10.46
N ASN A 474 11.97 25.26 -10.36
CA ASN A 474 12.73 24.49 -9.37
C ASN A 474 13.78 25.34 -8.66
N GLY A 475 14.33 24.81 -7.57
CA GLY A 475 15.49 25.40 -6.92
C GLY A 475 15.50 25.18 -5.42
N LYS A 476 16.42 25.87 -4.75
CA LYS A 476 16.56 25.80 -3.29
C LYS A 476 16.26 27.15 -2.69
N PHE A 477 15.59 27.14 -1.54
CA PHE A 477 15.32 28.35 -0.78
C PHE A 477 15.37 28.08 0.72
N GLU A 478 15.63 29.14 1.48
CA GLU A 478 15.64 29.09 2.93
C GLU A 478 14.26 29.41 3.48
N PHE A 479 13.79 28.58 4.42
CA PHE A 479 12.54 28.81 5.15
C PHE A 479 12.76 28.50 6.63
N GLY A 480 12.81 29.56 7.44
CA GLY A 480 13.35 29.45 8.81
C GLY A 480 14.81 29.01 8.77
N ASP A 481 15.14 27.98 9.54
CA ASP A 481 16.51 27.42 9.61
C ASP A 481 16.77 26.29 8.60
N ASN A 482 15.80 26.00 7.72
CA ASN A 482 15.85 24.88 6.79
C ASN A 482 16.09 25.34 5.35
N ILE A 483 16.97 24.62 4.64
CA ILE A 483 17.09 24.73 3.19
C ILE A 483 16.11 23.74 2.56
N ILE A 484 15.10 24.27 1.89
CA ILE A 484 14.09 23.50 1.17
C ILE A 484 14.55 23.32 -0.28
N ASN A 485 14.49 22.08 -0.77
CA ASN A 485 14.70 21.76 -2.18
C ASN A 485 13.35 21.61 -2.87
N PHE A 486 12.99 22.59 -3.70
CA PHE A 486 11.78 22.59 -4.51
C PHE A 486 12.08 21.88 -5.84
N LEU A 487 11.53 20.68 -6.02
CA LEU A 487 11.87 19.78 -7.12
C LEU A 487 11.34 20.29 -8.46
N SER A 488 10.03 20.49 -8.54
CA SER A 488 9.30 21.11 -9.64
C SER A 488 7.96 21.57 -9.08
N GLY A 489 7.33 22.57 -9.69
CA GLY A 489 5.99 22.98 -9.29
C GLY A 489 5.50 24.22 -10.01
N SER A 490 4.18 24.40 -10.01
CA SER A 490 3.50 25.50 -10.72
C SER A 490 3.53 26.82 -9.96
N THR A 491 3.49 27.93 -10.68
CA THR A 491 3.42 29.28 -10.09
C THR A 491 2.01 29.68 -9.70
N LEU A 492 1.85 30.48 -8.64
CA LEU A 492 0.58 31.14 -8.33
C LEU A 492 0.46 32.45 -9.12
N ILE A 493 -0.53 32.56 -10.01
CA ILE A 493 -0.72 33.72 -10.91
C ILE A 493 -1.87 34.64 -10.50
N LYS A 494 -2.81 34.14 -9.69
CA LYS A 494 -3.96 34.89 -9.20
C LYS A 494 -4.17 34.60 -7.73
N ALA A 495 -4.42 35.65 -6.96
CA ALA A 495 -4.80 35.58 -5.57
C ALA A 495 -5.78 36.73 -5.25
N PRO A 496 -6.68 36.56 -4.28
CA PRO A 496 -7.58 37.63 -3.85
C PRO A 496 -6.79 38.77 -3.19
N LYS A 497 -7.32 39.99 -3.23
CA LYS A 497 -6.61 41.21 -2.78
C LYS A 497 -6.15 41.19 -1.32
N ASN A 498 -6.85 40.44 -0.48
CA ASN A 498 -6.56 40.27 0.94
C ASN A 498 -5.66 39.06 1.25
N ALA A 499 -5.19 38.34 0.23
CA ALA A 499 -4.26 37.23 0.42
C ALA A 499 -2.92 37.72 0.98
N LYS A 500 -2.35 36.95 1.91
CA LYS A 500 -0.98 37.12 2.35
C LYS A 500 -0.08 36.26 1.45
N LEU A 501 0.79 36.91 0.68
CA LEU A 501 1.65 36.24 -0.29
C LEU A 501 3.09 36.24 0.20
N GLY A 502 3.74 35.07 0.14
CA GLY A 502 5.18 34.90 0.25
C GLY A 502 5.77 34.62 -1.13
N PHE A 503 6.92 35.20 -1.43
CA PHE A 503 7.59 35.02 -2.72
C PHE A 503 8.99 34.47 -2.52
N VAL A 504 9.35 33.50 -3.35
CA VAL A 504 10.69 32.93 -3.42
C VAL A 504 11.12 32.98 -4.88
N LYS A 505 12.40 33.31 -5.11
CA LYS A 505 12.97 33.32 -6.45
C LYS A 505 13.53 31.94 -6.78
N LEU A 506 12.99 31.33 -7.83
CA LEU A 506 13.36 29.99 -8.31
C LEU A 506 13.72 30.06 -9.80
N ASN A 507 14.23 28.97 -10.35
CA ASN A 507 14.64 28.86 -11.74
C ASN A 507 13.51 28.26 -12.57
N ASP A 508 13.26 28.82 -13.75
CA ASP A 508 12.33 28.24 -14.71
C ASP A 508 12.99 27.06 -15.41
N ILE A 509 12.35 25.88 -15.40
CA ILE A 509 12.93 24.66 -15.97
C ILE A 509 12.65 24.58 -17.48
N VAL A 510 11.51 25.13 -17.92
CA VAL A 510 11.04 25.02 -19.30
C VAL A 510 11.75 26.07 -20.16
N SER A 511 11.98 27.27 -19.65
CA SER A 511 12.65 28.36 -20.39
C SER A 511 14.12 28.11 -20.71
N PHE A 512 14.81 27.22 -19.99
CA PHE A 512 16.23 26.88 -20.21
C PHE A 512 16.44 25.54 -20.95
N ALA A 513 15.36 24.84 -21.30
CA ALA A 513 15.40 23.54 -21.97
C ALA A 513 15.18 23.61 -23.50
N PHE A 514 15.26 24.82 -24.08
CA PHE A 514 15.09 25.07 -25.53
C PHE A 514 16.32 25.72 -26.16
#